data_AF-A0A937JBZ7-F1
#
_entry.id   AF-A0A937JBZ7-F1
#
_cell.length_a   1.000
_cell.length_b   1.000
_cell.length_c   1.000
_cell.angle_alpha   90.00
_cell.angle_beta   90.00
_cell.angle_gamma   90.00
#
_symmetry.space_group_name_H-M   'P 1'
#
loop_
_entity.id
_entity.type
_entity.pdbx_description
1 polymer ?
#
loop_
_entity_poly.entity_id
_entity_poly.type
_entity_poly.pdbx_seq_one_letter_code
_entity_poly.pdbx_strand_id
1 'polypeptide(L)'
;MPPSVTGLHRDGAELVVSGQADPGGRVVLRTPAGQAYAAVADAEGRFEVRLTAVDGLVLTPEAQLGQDTVPAPGRMIVLDAARGSAVILSPGGASRRLGEAPPLSSVDHDGRAAILSGRASPGTNVRVEVPGRGPIQVQADSTGQWRVGFDGSPPADVRIEGQDFAIPPLSVDRNDATAPDISRDEREDGFVLRWQAPDGAPQTSWLPRR
;
A
#
# COMPACT_ATOMS: atom_id res chain seq x y z
N MET A 1 12.88 -0.88 16.63
CA MET A 1 11.54 -0.56 16.07
C MET A 1 11.23 -1.44 14.86
N PRO A 2 9.96 -1.66 14.51
CA PRO A 2 9.62 -2.26 13.21
C PRO A 2 10.16 -1.40 12.06
N PRO A 3 10.57 -1.99 10.93
CA PRO A 3 11.06 -1.23 9.79
C PRO A 3 9.90 -0.54 9.06
N SER A 4 10.20 0.60 8.43
CA SER A 4 9.25 1.34 7.58
C SER A 4 9.77 1.40 6.15
N VAL A 5 9.07 0.78 5.22
CA VAL A 5 9.36 0.89 3.79
C VAL A 5 8.89 2.25 3.29
N THR A 6 9.78 3.05 2.71
CA THR A 6 9.47 4.41 2.23
C THR A 6 9.52 4.54 0.73
N GLY A 7 10.28 3.68 0.04
CA GLY A 7 10.51 3.79 -1.40
C GLY A 7 10.68 2.44 -2.08
N LEU A 8 10.54 2.51 -3.40
CA LEU A 8 10.77 1.42 -4.35
C LEU A 8 11.33 2.04 -5.62
N HIS A 9 12.42 1.49 -6.13
CA HIS A 9 12.88 1.81 -7.48
C HIS A 9 13.40 0.55 -8.18
N ARG A 10 13.49 0.62 -9.49
CA ARG A 10 14.03 -0.45 -10.32
C ARG A 10 15.52 -0.23 -10.57
N ASP A 11 16.31 -1.27 -10.40
CA ASP A 11 17.75 -1.29 -10.70
C ASP A 11 18.03 -2.48 -11.63
N GLY A 12 18.10 -2.20 -12.94
CA GLY A 12 18.20 -3.25 -13.96
C GLY A 12 17.01 -4.21 -13.93
N ALA A 13 17.27 -5.48 -13.61
CA ALA A 13 16.24 -6.52 -13.50
C ALA A 13 15.71 -6.69 -12.06
N GLU A 14 16.28 -6.00 -11.08
CA GLU A 14 15.91 -6.09 -9.67
C GLU A 14 15.04 -4.91 -9.24
N LEU A 15 14.33 -5.11 -8.13
CA LEU A 15 13.75 -4.03 -7.36
C LEU A 15 14.59 -3.75 -6.13
N VAL A 16 14.75 -2.47 -5.82
CA VAL A 16 15.38 -1.97 -4.61
C VAL A 16 14.31 -1.36 -3.73
N VAL A 17 14.05 -2.00 -2.59
CA VAL A 17 13.14 -1.52 -1.56
C VAL A 17 13.94 -0.71 -0.55
N SER A 18 13.57 0.55 -0.35
CA SER A 18 14.24 1.44 0.60
C SER A 18 13.34 1.82 1.77
N GLY A 19 13.96 2.13 2.90
CA GLY A 19 13.22 2.42 4.12
C GLY A 19 14.08 2.85 5.30
N GLN A 20 13.44 2.88 6.47
CA GLN A 20 14.04 3.25 7.75
C GLN A 20 13.89 2.10 8.75
N ALA A 21 14.91 1.87 9.57
CA ALA A 21 14.92 0.94 10.70
C ALA A 21 15.90 1.46 11.78
N ASP A 22 16.07 0.71 12.88
CA ASP A 22 17.11 1.08 13.87
C ASP A 22 18.49 1.05 13.20
N PRO A 23 19.39 2.03 13.46
CA PRO A 23 20.75 2.02 12.93
C PRO A 23 21.50 0.71 13.24
N GLY A 24 22.14 0.13 12.23
CA GLY A 24 22.78 -1.20 12.35
C GLY A 24 21.82 -2.37 12.51
N GLY A 25 20.51 -2.14 12.50
CA GLY A 25 19.47 -3.16 12.61
C GLY A 25 19.36 -3.99 11.34
N ARG A 26 19.14 -5.30 11.50
CA ARG A 26 18.89 -6.21 10.38
C ARG A 26 17.43 -6.13 9.96
N VAL A 27 17.19 -5.78 8.71
CA VAL A 27 15.87 -5.73 8.08
C VAL A 27 15.71 -6.95 7.18
N VAL A 28 14.55 -7.60 7.26
CA VAL A 28 14.19 -8.76 6.46
C VAL A 28 12.84 -8.51 5.78
N LEU A 29 12.77 -8.73 4.47
CA LEU A 29 11.51 -8.82 3.73
C LEU A 29 11.22 -10.30 3.49
N ARG A 30 10.16 -10.82 4.11
CA ARG A 30 9.85 -12.25 4.13
C ARG A 30 8.61 -12.57 3.32
N THR A 31 8.68 -13.58 2.46
CA THR A 31 7.49 -14.12 1.76
C THR A 31 6.72 -15.08 2.67
N PRO A 32 5.42 -15.32 2.42
CA PRO A 32 4.66 -16.33 3.13
C PRO A 32 5.26 -17.75 3.04
N ALA A 33 5.99 -18.04 1.96
CA ALA A 33 6.71 -19.31 1.76
C ALA A 33 8.04 -19.40 2.55
N GLY A 34 8.40 -18.35 3.29
CA GLY A 34 9.60 -18.31 4.13
C GLY A 34 10.85 -17.78 3.45
N GLN A 35 10.81 -17.47 2.15
CA GLN A 35 11.93 -16.84 1.44
C GLN A 35 12.20 -15.46 2.04
N ALA A 36 13.46 -15.12 2.26
CA ALA A 36 13.87 -13.90 2.93
C ALA A 36 14.90 -13.13 2.10
N TYR A 37 14.67 -11.82 2.00
CA TYR A 37 15.63 -10.85 1.47
C TYR A 37 16.05 -9.94 2.62
N ALA A 38 17.34 -9.70 2.81
CA ALA A 38 17.81 -9.00 4.00
C ALA A 38 18.87 -7.94 3.69
N ALA A 39 18.87 -6.90 4.51
CA ALA A 39 19.91 -5.88 4.54
C ALA A 39 20.14 -5.41 5.99
N VAL A 40 21.20 -4.66 6.20
CA VAL A 40 21.48 -3.98 7.46
C VAL A 40 21.29 -2.48 7.23
N ALA A 41 20.57 -1.82 8.12
CA ALA A 41 20.42 -0.38 8.09
C ALA A 41 21.76 0.32 8.38
N ASP A 42 22.03 1.43 7.69
CA ASP A 42 23.22 2.24 7.90
C ASP A 42 23.21 2.99 9.26
N ALA A 43 24.22 3.83 9.50
CA ALA A 43 24.34 4.59 10.74
C ALA A 43 23.20 5.61 10.91
N GLU A 44 22.56 6.02 9.82
CA GLU A 44 21.40 6.92 9.79
C GLU A 44 20.06 6.15 9.84
N GLY A 45 20.09 4.82 9.89
CA GLY A 45 18.90 3.97 9.95
C GLY A 45 18.30 3.64 8.58
N ARG A 46 18.92 4.06 7.48
CA ARG A 46 18.41 3.80 6.13
C ARG A 46 18.81 2.40 5.68
N PHE A 47 17.88 1.70 5.03
CA PHE A 47 18.17 0.40 4.43
C PHE A 47 17.80 0.37 2.95
N GLU A 48 18.46 -0.53 2.22
CA GLU A 48 18.10 -0.94 0.86
C GLU A 48 18.13 -2.47 0.75
N VAL A 49 17.00 -3.07 0.40
CA VAL A 49 16.89 -4.51 0.13
C VAL A 49 16.71 -4.71 -1.37
N ARG A 50 17.62 -5.45 -1.99
CA ARG A 50 17.52 -5.89 -3.39
C ARG A 50 16.76 -7.20 -3.46
N LEU A 51 15.82 -7.29 -4.39
CA LEU A 51 15.11 -8.53 -4.66
C LEU A 51 14.76 -8.70 -6.14
N THR A 52 14.82 -9.95 -6.59
CA THR A 52 14.18 -10.37 -7.84
C THR A 52 12.68 -10.50 -7.58
N ALA A 53 11.92 -9.55 -8.10
CA ALA A 53 10.49 -9.49 -7.90
C ALA A 53 9.72 -10.07 -9.09
N VAL A 54 8.56 -10.63 -8.78
CA VAL A 54 7.51 -10.97 -9.75
C VAL A 54 6.21 -10.31 -9.32
N ASP A 55 5.31 -10.12 -10.27
CA ASP A 55 3.98 -9.55 -9.98
C ASP A 55 3.24 -10.42 -8.97
N GLY A 56 2.61 -9.78 -7.99
CA GLY A 56 1.91 -10.46 -6.90
C GLY A 56 2.80 -10.96 -5.77
N LEU A 57 4.13 -10.73 -5.81
CA LEU A 57 5.01 -11.08 -4.69
C LEU A 57 4.59 -10.35 -3.42
N VAL A 58 4.22 -11.10 -2.38
CA VAL A 58 3.85 -10.59 -1.06
C VAL A 58 5.06 -10.68 -0.12
N LEU A 59 5.32 -9.60 0.61
CA LEU A 59 6.43 -9.48 1.55
C LEU A 59 5.95 -8.87 2.87
N THR A 60 6.39 -9.43 3.99
CA THR A 60 6.27 -8.83 5.31
C THR A 60 7.63 -8.22 5.68
N PRO A 61 7.74 -6.88 5.81
CA PRO A 61 8.93 -6.25 6.35
C PRO A 61 9.06 -6.54 7.85
N GLU A 62 10.25 -6.90 8.29
CA GLU A 62 10.52 -7.34 9.66
C GLU A 62 11.89 -6.81 10.12
N ALA A 63 12.01 -6.39 11.38
CA ALA A 63 13.31 -6.16 12.01
C ALA A 63 13.71 -7.42 12.78
N GLN A 64 14.98 -7.80 12.71
CA GLN A 64 15.52 -8.94 13.43
C GLN A 64 16.44 -8.48 14.57
N LEU A 65 16.09 -8.85 15.80
CA LEU A 65 16.77 -8.50 17.04
C LEU A 65 17.23 -9.80 17.71
N GLY A 66 18.44 -10.26 17.37
CA GLY A 66 18.91 -11.58 17.78
C GLY A 66 18.06 -12.68 17.15
N GLN A 67 17.35 -13.46 17.99
CA GLN A 67 16.40 -14.49 17.54
C GLN A 67 14.97 -13.96 17.40
N ASP A 68 14.69 -12.76 17.93
CA ASP A 68 13.36 -12.17 17.88
C ASP A 68 13.13 -11.45 16.55
N THR A 69 11.87 -11.46 16.11
CA THR A 69 11.41 -10.80 14.90
C THR A 69 10.30 -9.81 15.25
N VAL A 70 10.44 -8.59 14.78
CA VAL A 70 9.45 -7.51 14.97
C VAL A 70 8.88 -7.14 13.60
N PRO A 71 7.67 -7.64 13.25
CA PRO A 71 7.05 -7.34 11.97
C PRO A 71 6.59 -5.89 11.90
N ALA A 72 6.70 -5.30 10.71
CA ALA A 72 6.02 -4.07 10.37
C ALA A 72 4.50 -4.32 10.38
N PRO A 73 3.68 -3.29 10.69
CA PRO A 73 2.23 -3.44 10.73
C PRO A 73 1.62 -3.72 9.34
N GLY A 74 2.31 -3.33 8.26
CA GLY A 74 1.81 -3.48 6.90
C GLY A 74 2.56 -4.53 6.08
N ARG A 75 1.89 -5.04 5.05
CA ARG A 75 2.46 -5.97 4.07
C ARG A 75 2.71 -5.27 2.74
N MET A 76 3.80 -5.59 2.07
CA MET A 76 4.11 -5.10 0.74
C MET A 76 3.66 -6.09 -0.32
N ILE A 77 3.10 -5.59 -1.43
CA ILE A 77 2.77 -6.39 -2.61
C ILE A 77 3.35 -5.71 -3.83
N VAL A 78 4.12 -6.47 -4.61
CA VAL A 78 4.60 -6.00 -5.92
C VAL A 78 3.43 -6.06 -6.91
N LEU A 79 3.07 -4.91 -7.46
CA LEU A 79 1.94 -4.80 -8.40
C LEU A 79 2.38 -5.01 -9.84
N ASP A 80 3.50 -4.38 -10.20
CA ASP A 80 4.13 -4.44 -11.52
C ASP A 80 5.65 -4.31 -11.32
N ALA A 81 6.35 -5.43 -11.40
CA ALA A 81 7.79 -5.49 -11.19
C ALA A 81 8.56 -4.78 -12.32
N ALA A 82 8.03 -4.80 -13.55
CA ALA A 82 8.66 -4.17 -14.70
C ALA A 82 8.64 -2.63 -14.58
N ARG A 83 7.58 -2.07 -13.99
CA ARG A 83 7.43 -0.64 -13.73
C ARG A 83 7.94 -0.20 -12.35
N GLY A 84 8.34 -1.12 -11.49
CA GLY A 84 8.75 -0.80 -10.12
C GLY A 84 7.62 -0.23 -9.27
N SER A 85 6.42 -0.80 -9.41
CA SER A 85 5.23 -0.38 -8.67
C SER A 85 4.84 -1.43 -7.63
N ALA A 86 4.53 -0.97 -6.42
CA ALA A 86 4.06 -1.79 -5.32
C ALA A 86 3.06 -1.03 -4.44
N VAL A 87 2.48 -1.73 -3.47
CA VAL A 87 1.64 -1.15 -2.43
C VAL A 87 2.03 -1.69 -1.06
N ILE A 88 1.99 -0.83 -0.04
CA ILE A 88 1.96 -1.24 1.36
C ILE A 88 0.51 -1.23 1.83
N LEU A 89 -0.02 -2.40 2.18
CA LEU A 89 -1.33 -2.55 2.81
C LEU A 89 -1.20 -2.34 4.31
N SER A 90 -2.06 -1.48 4.87
CA SER A 90 -2.07 -1.13 6.29
C SER A 90 -3.39 -1.56 6.92
N PRO A 91 -3.41 -2.45 7.92
CA PRO A 91 -4.64 -2.90 8.57
C PRO A 91 -5.50 -1.74 9.07
N GLY A 92 -6.69 -1.58 8.48
CA GLY A 92 -7.67 -0.55 8.89
C GLY A 92 -7.23 0.87 8.53
N GLY A 93 -6.23 1.01 7.66
CA GLY A 93 -5.66 2.28 7.27
C GLY A 93 -5.55 2.43 5.76
N ALA A 94 -5.04 3.59 5.34
CA ALA A 94 -4.78 3.85 3.94
C ALA A 94 -3.63 2.97 3.43
N SER A 95 -3.88 2.30 2.30
CA SER A 95 -2.83 1.67 1.50
C SER A 95 -1.95 2.73 0.87
N ARG A 96 -0.65 2.45 0.79
CA ARG A 96 0.33 3.41 0.25
C ARG A 96 1.03 2.84 -0.96
N ARG A 97 0.85 3.48 -2.12
CA ARG A 97 1.59 3.13 -3.34
C ARG A 97 3.06 3.51 -3.23
N LEU A 98 3.91 2.64 -3.77
CA LEU A 98 5.33 2.84 -3.99
C LEU A 98 5.58 2.85 -5.49
N GLY A 99 6.44 3.76 -5.96
CA GLY A 99 6.60 4.05 -7.38
C GLY A 99 5.59 5.08 -7.87
N GLU A 100 5.41 5.12 -9.19
CA GLU A 100 4.46 6.01 -9.86
C GLU A 100 3.00 5.63 -9.53
N ALA A 101 2.17 6.63 -9.30
CA ALA A 101 0.77 6.47 -8.95
C ALA A 101 -0.04 7.66 -9.44
N PRO A 102 -1.33 7.47 -9.77
CA PRO A 102 -2.21 8.60 -10.03
C PRO A 102 -2.55 9.38 -8.74
N PRO A 103 -3.17 10.57 -8.87
CA PRO A 103 -3.51 11.43 -7.74
C PRO A 103 -4.31 10.69 -6.66
N LEU A 104 -5.26 9.83 -7.05
CA LEU A 104 -5.88 8.84 -6.19
C LEU A 104 -5.03 7.56 -6.18
N SER A 105 -4.37 7.23 -5.07
CA SER A 105 -3.52 6.04 -4.99
C SER A 105 -4.29 4.79 -4.56
N SER A 106 -5.25 4.92 -3.64
CA SER A 106 -6.06 3.79 -3.16
C SER A 106 -7.46 4.20 -2.73
N VAL A 107 -8.35 3.21 -2.75
CA VAL A 107 -9.63 3.19 -2.03
C VAL A 107 -9.63 1.93 -1.17
N ASP A 108 -9.54 2.10 0.14
CA ASP A 108 -9.51 1.02 1.12
C ASP A 108 -10.88 0.91 1.82
N HIS A 109 -11.43 -0.30 1.95
CA HIS A 109 -12.74 -0.55 2.54
C HIS A 109 -12.71 -1.77 3.46
N ASP A 110 -13.27 -1.64 4.66
CA ASP A 110 -13.32 -2.69 5.69
C ASP A 110 -14.75 -3.20 5.97
N GLY A 111 -15.73 -2.81 5.13
CA GLY A 111 -17.15 -3.11 5.29
C GLY A 111 -17.92 -2.11 6.14
N ARG A 112 -17.23 -1.24 6.90
CA ARG A 112 -17.85 -0.22 7.75
C ARG A 112 -17.51 1.19 7.31
N ALA A 113 -16.30 1.40 6.82
CA ALA A 113 -15.81 2.68 6.34
C ALA A 113 -14.97 2.50 5.08
N ALA A 114 -14.80 3.58 4.33
CA ALA A 114 -13.89 3.66 3.21
C ALA A 114 -12.90 4.80 3.40
N ILE A 115 -11.66 4.61 2.92
CA ILE A 115 -10.61 5.62 2.93
C ILE A 115 -10.14 5.81 1.50
N LEU A 116 -10.31 7.01 0.96
CA LEU A 116 -9.63 7.45 -0.24
C LEU A 116 -8.27 8.01 0.16
N SER A 117 -7.21 7.60 -0.51
CA SER A 117 -5.87 8.11 -0.24
C SER A 117 -5.07 8.34 -1.51
N GLY A 118 -4.11 9.23 -1.45
CA GLY A 118 -3.34 9.61 -2.62
C GLY A 118 -2.14 10.47 -2.33
N ARG A 119 -1.48 10.91 -3.40
CA ARG A 119 -0.30 11.78 -3.33
C ARG A 119 -0.53 13.11 -4.00
N ALA A 120 0.05 14.15 -3.42
CA ALA A 120 0.19 15.47 -4.00
C ALA A 120 1.48 16.13 -3.47
N SER A 121 1.79 17.34 -3.93
CA SER A 121 2.94 18.07 -3.40
C SER A 121 2.74 18.35 -1.90
N PRO A 122 3.77 18.20 -1.05
CA PRO A 122 3.64 18.46 0.39
C PRO A 122 3.05 19.84 0.68
N GLY A 123 2.04 19.90 1.54
CA GLY A 123 1.37 21.15 1.93
C GLY A 123 0.36 21.70 0.92
N THR A 124 0.16 21.07 -0.24
CA THR A 124 -0.85 21.53 -1.21
C THR A 124 -2.25 21.00 -0.86
N ASN A 125 -3.27 21.81 -1.11
CA ASN A 125 -4.65 21.38 -1.02
C ASN A 125 -5.02 20.53 -2.23
N VAL A 126 -5.65 19.40 -1.96
CA VAL A 126 -6.22 18.47 -2.92
C VAL A 126 -7.73 18.62 -2.89
N ARG A 127 -8.31 18.85 -4.07
CA ARG A 127 -9.74 18.94 -4.29
C ARG A 127 -10.29 17.58 -4.65
N VAL A 128 -11.17 17.08 -3.78
CA VAL A 128 -11.90 15.81 -3.94
C VAL A 128 -13.36 16.15 -4.18
N GLU A 129 -13.86 15.89 -5.39
CA GLU A 129 -15.25 16.10 -5.74
C GLU A 129 -15.99 14.76 -5.76
N VAL A 130 -17.07 14.69 -4.99
CA VAL A 130 -17.93 13.51 -4.91
C VAL A 130 -19.31 13.93 -5.43
N PRO A 131 -19.88 13.25 -6.44
CA PRO A 131 -21.20 13.61 -6.97
C PRO A 131 -22.27 13.67 -5.88
N GLY A 132 -23.15 14.66 -5.98
CA GLY A 132 -24.20 14.89 -4.98
C GLY A 132 -23.68 15.41 -3.64
N ARG A 133 -22.36 15.63 -3.49
CA ARG A 133 -21.74 16.31 -2.35
C ARG A 133 -20.97 17.54 -2.82
N GLY A 134 -20.74 18.48 -1.91
CA GLY A 134 -19.82 19.59 -2.16
C GLY A 134 -18.37 19.12 -2.26
N PRO A 135 -17.47 19.93 -2.86
CA PRO A 135 -16.05 19.60 -2.92
C PRO A 135 -15.44 19.55 -1.53
N ILE A 136 -14.62 18.53 -1.29
CA ILE A 136 -13.82 18.38 -0.08
C ILE A 136 -12.41 18.88 -0.39
N GLN A 137 -11.87 19.72 0.48
CA GLN A 137 -10.49 20.19 0.41
C GLN A 137 -9.69 19.48 1.50
N VAL A 138 -8.63 18.78 1.10
CA VAL A 138 -7.73 18.08 2.02
C VAL A 138 -6.29 18.47 1.73
N GLN A 139 -5.52 18.85 2.75
CA GLN A 139 -4.10 19.19 2.56
C GLN A 139 -3.25 17.91 2.57
N ALA A 140 -2.34 17.80 1.61
CA ALA A 140 -1.30 16.77 1.65
C ALA A 140 -0.29 17.06 2.77
N ASP A 141 0.07 16.04 3.53
CA ASP A 141 0.99 16.15 4.65
C ASP A 141 2.44 16.42 4.20
N SER A 142 3.36 16.50 5.17
CA SER A 142 4.79 16.74 4.90
C SER A 142 5.46 15.67 4.02
N THR A 143 4.85 14.50 3.89
CA THR A 143 5.31 13.40 3.02
C THR A 143 4.58 13.35 1.68
N GLY A 144 3.68 14.32 1.44
CA GLY A 144 2.86 14.44 0.25
C GLY A 144 1.67 13.49 0.22
N GLN A 145 1.27 12.91 1.36
CA GLN A 145 0.12 11.99 1.43
C GLN A 145 -1.15 12.75 1.84
N TRP A 146 -2.27 12.43 1.22
CA TRP A 146 -3.59 12.92 1.63
C TRP A 146 -4.56 11.76 1.83
N ARG A 147 -5.59 11.97 2.67
CA ARG A 147 -6.64 10.96 2.90
C ARG A 147 -8.00 11.58 3.22
N VAL A 148 -9.07 10.94 2.78
CA VAL A 148 -10.46 11.30 3.11
C VAL A 148 -11.22 10.04 3.53
N GLY A 149 -11.88 10.09 4.69
CA GLY A 149 -12.69 8.99 5.20
C GLY A 149 -14.18 9.15 4.87
N PHE A 150 -14.85 8.03 4.68
CA PHE A 150 -16.29 7.92 4.45
C PHE A 150 -16.87 6.83 5.34
N ASP A 151 -18.01 7.10 5.95
CA ASP A 151 -18.80 6.06 6.61
C ASP A 151 -19.52 5.21 5.55
N GLY A 152 -19.51 3.89 5.74
CA GLY A 152 -20.13 2.93 4.84
C GLY A 152 -19.31 2.65 3.58
N SER A 153 -20.01 2.43 2.48
CA SER A 153 -19.42 2.14 1.17
C SER A 153 -18.72 3.37 0.57
N PRO A 154 -17.65 3.17 -0.23
CA PRO A 154 -17.05 4.26 -0.98
C PRO A 154 -18.05 4.87 -1.97
N PRO A 155 -17.86 6.14 -2.38
CA PRO A 155 -18.59 6.69 -3.52
C PRO A 155 -18.35 5.85 -4.78
N ALA A 156 -19.32 5.84 -5.71
CA ALA A 156 -19.20 5.11 -6.97
C ALA A 156 -18.22 5.79 -7.94
N ASP A 157 -18.11 7.11 -7.86
CA ASP A 157 -17.22 7.91 -8.67
C ASP A 157 -16.74 9.15 -7.91
N VAL A 158 -15.52 9.58 -8.22
CA VAL A 158 -14.89 10.76 -7.64
C VAL A 158 -14.04 11.47 -8.67
N ARG A 159 -13.89 12.79 -8.51
CA ARG A 159 -12.94 13.59 -9.29
C ARG A 159 -11.86 14.16 -8.37
N ILE A 160 -10.61 13.80 -8.60
CA ILE A 160 -9.45 14.27 -7.83
C ILE A 160 -8.61 15.15 -8.74
N GLU A 161 -8.41 16.42 -8.38
CA GLU A 161 -7.62 17.37 -9.19
C GLU A 161 -8.08 17.44 -10.67
N GLY A 162 -9.39 17.36 -10.89
CA GLY A 162 -9.97 17.37 -12.24
C GLY A 162 -9.96 16.03 -12.97
N GLN A 163 -9.39 14.98 -12.38
CA GLN A 163 -9.32 13.64 -12.96
C GLN A 163 -10.41 12.72 -12.40
N ASP A 164 -11.14 12.05 -13.29
CA ASP A 164 -12.24 11.14 -12.97
C ASP A 164 -11.79 9.72 -12.65
N PHE A 165 -12.37 9.15 -11.59
CA PHE A 165 -12.16 7.79 -11.13
C PHE A 165 -13.53 7.12 -10.91
N ALA A 166 -13.79 6.03 -11.64
CA ALA A 166 -14.91 5.14 -11.37
C ALA A 166 -14.45 4.06 -10.39
N ILE A 167 -14.99 4.08 -9.17
CA ILE A 167 -14.62 3.13 -8.13
C ILE A 167 -15.44 1.85 -8.34
N PRO A 168 -14.80 0.69 -8.57
CA PRO A 168 -15.53 -0.56 -8.72
C PRO A 168 -16.22 -0.94 -7.40
N PRO A 169 -17.32 -1.70 -7.44
CA PRO A 169 -17.93 -2.22 -6.22
C PRO A 169 -16.92 -3.00 -5.38
N LEU A 170 -16.74 -2.58 -4.12
CA LEU A 170 -15.83 -3.22 -3.17
C LEU A 170 -16.67 -4.00 -2.15
N SER A 171 -16.57 -5.33 -2.15
CA SER A 171 -17.13 -6.18 -1.10
C SER A 171 -16.02 -6.66 -0.18
N VAL A 172 -16.35 -6.87 1.10
CA VAL A 172 -15.46 -7.49 2.10
C VAL A 172 -15.91 -8.91 2.43
N ASP A 173 -16.30 -9.65 1.39
CA ASP A 173 -16.72 -11.04 1.57
C ASP A 173 -15.59 -11.84 2.21
N ARG A 174 -15.94 -12.70 3.17
CA ARG A 174 -14.96 -13.58 3.79
C ARG A 174 -14.39 -14.46 2.69
N ASN A 175 -13.10 -14.28 2.39
CA ASN A 175 -12.35 -15.22 1.56
C ASN A 175 -12.63 -16.64 2.08
N ASP A 176 -12.94 -17.56 1.17
CA ASP A 176 -13.03 -18.99 1.50
C ASP A 176 -11.81 -19.40 2.33
N ALA A 177 -11.95 -20.30 3.30
CA ALA A 177 -10.86 -20.71 4.19
C ALA A 177 -9.66 -21.34 3.42
N THR A 178 -9.86 -21.65 2.13
CA THR A 178 -8.86 -22.18 1.20
C THR A 178 -8.21 -21.10 0.31
N ALA A 179 -8.71 -19.86 0.34
CA ALA A 179 -8.22 -18.78 -0.51
C ALA A 179 -6.87 -18.23 -0.01
N PRO A 180 -6.03 -17.69 -0.90
CA PRO A 180 -4.79 -17.07 -0.48
C PRO A 180 -5.05 -15.90 0.48
N ASP A 181 -4.09 -15.69 1.38
CA ASP A 181 -4.10 -14.65 2.42
C ASP A 181 -4.33 -13.23 1.85
N ILE A 182 -3.96 -13.07 0.57
CA ILE A 182 -4.27 -11.91 -0.29
C ILE A 182 -4.64 -12.42 -1.67
N SER A 183 -5.80 -12.02 -2.19
CA SER A 183 -6.19 -12.21 -3.58
C SER A 183 -5.99 -10.92 -4.37
N ARG A 184 -5.41 -11.03 -5.57
CA ARG A 184 -5.16 -9.92 -6.51
C ARG A 184 -5.99 -10.16 -7.77
N ASP A 185 -6.91 -9.25 -8.04
CA ASP A 185 -7.71 -9.21 -9.26
C ASP A 185 -7.27 -8.01 -10.11
N GLU A 186 -6.67 -8.29 -11.26
CA GLU A 186 -6.19 -7.27 -12.19
C GLU A 186 -7.29 -6.95 -13.21
N ARG A 187 -7.59 -5.67 -13.32
CA ARG A 187 -8.67 -5.13 -14.16
C ARG A 187 -8.10 -4.10 -15.12
N GLU A 188 -8.92 -3.61 -16.05
CA GLU A 188 -8.52 -2.52 -16.95
C GLU A 188 -8.27 -1.21 -16.17
N ASP A 189 -9.12 -0.94 -15.17
CA ASP A 189 -9.14 0.27 -14.35
C ASP A 189 -8.17 0.25 -13.17
N GLY A 190 -7.58 -0.90 -12.83
CA GLY A 190 -6.66 -1.00 -11.70
C GLY A 190 -6.51 -2.41 -11.14
N PHE A 191 -6.18 -2.48 -9.85
CA PHE A 191 -6.09 -3.72 -9.09
C PHE A 191 -7.12 -3.70 -7.97
N VAL A 192 -7.86 -4.79 -7.80
CA VAL A 192 -8.67 -5.03 -6.60
C VAL A 192 -7.95 -6.09 -5.77
N LEU A 193 -7.58 -5.72 -4.55
CA LEU A 193 -6.95 -6.60 -3.59
C LEU A 193 -7.96 -6.94 -2.50
N ARG A 194 -8.22 -8.22 -2.25
CA ARG A 194 -8.99 -8.66 -1.07
C ARG A 194 -8.06 -9.40 -0.13
N TRP A 195 -8.05 -9.02 1.13
CA TRP A 195 -7.09 -9.49 2.11
C TRP A 195 -7.66 -9.46 3.52
N GLN A 196 -6.99 -10.12 4.45
CA GLN A 196 -7.34 -10.07 5.87
C GLN A 196 -6.27 -9.31 6.66
N ALA A 197 -6.71 -8.47 7.58
CA ALA A 197 -5.86 -7.91 8.63
C ALA A 197 -5.35 -9.02 9.57
N PRO A 198 -4.30 -8.76 10.36
CA PRO A 198 -3.74 -9.77 11.29
C PRO A 198 -4.75 -10.34 12.30
N ASP A 199 -5.82 -9.61 12.61
CA ASP A 199 -6.93 -10.04 13.47
C ASP A 199 -8.02 -10.84 12.73
N GLY A 200 -7.86 -11.07 11.42
CA GLY A 200 -8.80 -11.77 10.55
C GLY A 200 -9.89 -10.87 9.96
N ALA A 201 -9.90 -9.56 10.23
CA ALA A 201 -10.89 -8.66 9.66
C ALA A 201 -10.70 -8.55 8.12
N PRO A 202 -11.75 -8.79 7.31
CA PRO A 202 -11.64 -8.70 5.85
C PRO A 202 -11.53 -7.23 5.41
N GLN A 203 -10.65 -6.99 4.43
CA GLN A 203 -10.42 -5.68 3.83
C GLN A 203 -10.29 -5.81 2.32
N THR A 204 -10.72 -4.77 1.62
CA THR A 204 -10.62 -4.66 0.17
C THR A 204 -10.00 -3.33 -0.20
N SER A 205 -9.00 -3.37 -1.07
CA SER A 205 -8.28 -2.19 -1.55
C SER A 205 -8.36 -2.14 -3.07
N TRP A 206 -8.93 -1.08 -3.63
CA TRP A 206 -8.81 -0.79 -5.05
C TRP A 206 -7.69 0.21 -5.30
N LEU A 207 -6.88 -0.09 -6.30
CA LEU A 207 -5.69 0.67 -6.66
C LEU A 207 -5.84 1.07 -8.14
N PRO A 208 -6.30 2.30 -8.44
CA PRO A 208 -6.53 2.73 -9.82
C PRO A 208 -5.23 2.75 -10.63
N ARG A 209 -5.29 2.32 -11.89
CA ARG A 209 -4.11 2.33 -12.77
C ARG A 209 -3.75 3.73 -13.25
N ARG A 210 -4.78 4.53 -13.54
CA ARG A 210 -4.69 5.92 -13.96
C ARG A 210 -5.77 6.68 -13.27
#